data_AF-A0A2D8EMT7-F1
#
_entry.id   AF-A0A2D8EMT7-F1
#
_cell.length_a   1.000
_cell.length_b   1.000
_cell.length_c   1.000
_cell.angle_alpha   90.00
_cell.angle_beta   90.00
_cell.angle_gamma   90.00
#
_symmetry.space_group_name_H-M   'P 1'
#
loop_
_entity.id
_entity.type
_entity.pdbx_description
1 polymer ?
#
loop_
_entity_poly.entity_id
_entity_poly.type
_entity_poly.pdbx_seq_one_letter_code
_entity_poly.pdbx_strand_id
1 'polypeptide(L)'
;MLVLNKLLGGSLVETVGKVIDSVHTSEEEKLAAKTKLKELENEINSKQMDINLADAKSTATGIGGIMQRAWRPLIGMSCALAILWEYVLKQFIMFILAAFSIEHAPLPQLDMAVLMPLVMALLGMAGIRSFDKLKKTNSG
;
A
#
# COMPACT_ATOMS: atom_id res chain seq x y z
N MET A 1 69.72 15.37 9.38
CA MET A 1 68.33 15.69 8.96
C MET A 1 67.99 15.30 7.51
N LEU A 2 68.94 14.91 6.64
CA LEU A 2 68.66 14.60 5.22
C LEU A 2 68.22 13.14 4.94
N VAL A 3 68.58 12.17 5.80
CA VAL A 3 68.32 10.73 5.57
C VAL A 3 66.86 10.36 5.89
N LEU A 4 66.26 11.02 6.89
CA LEU A 4 64.88 10.75 7.33
C LEU A 4 63.84 11.22 6.29
N ASN A 5 64.13 12.32 5.58
CA ASN A 5 63.24 12.87 4.56
C ASN A 5 63.23 12.03 3.26
N LYS A 6 64.35 11.38 2.93
CA LYS A 6 64.46 10.44 1.79
C LYS A 6 63.78 9.09 2.07
N LEU A 7 63.90 8.58 3.30
CA LEU A 7 63.32 7.29 3.70
C LEU A 7 61.79 7.37 3.85
N LEU A 8 61.27 8.47 4.42
CA LEU A 8 59.84 8.69 4.55
C LEU A 8 59.21 9.18 3.25
N GLY A 9 59.88 10.07 2.51
CA GLY A 9 59.34 10.62 1.25
C GLY A 9 59.31 9.63 0.09
N GLY A 10 60.35 8.79 -0.08
CA GLY A 10 60.42 7.84 -1.18
C GLY A 10 59.48 6.64 -1.00
N SER A 11 59.52 6.01 0.17
CA SER A 11 58.72 4.82 0.47
C SER A 11 57.21 5.11 0.56
N LEU A 12 56.83 6.26 1.14
CA LEU A 12 55.42 6.65 1.22
C LEU A 12 54.87 7.10 -0.14
N VAL A 13 55.64 7.82 -0.96
CA VAL A 13 55.18 8.22 -2.31
C VAL A 13 55.05 7.01 -3.24
N GLU A 14 55.94 6.04 -3.14
CA GLU A 14 55.85 4.80 -3.93
C GLU A 14 54.68 3.91 -3.49
N THR A 15 54.41 3.84 -2.18
CA THR A 15 53.27 3.10 -1.62
C THR A 15 51.96 3.79 -1.95
N VAL A 16 51.89 5.12 -1.81
CA VAL A 16 50.72 5.93 -2.19
C VAL A 16 50.51 5.89 -3.71
N GLY A 17 51.58 5.91 -4.51
CA GLY A 17 51.53 5.76 -5.96
C GLY A 17 50.96 4.40 -6.39
N LYS A 18 51.43 3.30 -5.79
CA LYS A 18 50.88 1.95 -6.02
C LYS A 18 49.43 1.80 -5.57
N VAL A 19 49.04 2.45 -4.47
CA VAL A 19 47.64 2.45 -4.01
C VAL A 19 46.77 3.26 -4.94
N ILE A 20 47.20 4.44 -5.39
CA ILE A 20 46.49 5.25 -6.40
C ILE A 20 46.32 4.46 -7.71
N ASP A 21 47.36 3.75 -8.17
CA ASP A 21 47.31 2.97 -9.42
C ASP A 21 46.40 1.73 -9.29
N SER A 22 46.41 1.07 -8.13
CA SER A 22 45.49 -0.02 -7.81
C SER A 22 44.03 0.42 -7.66
N VAL A 23 43.80 1.66 -7.22
CA VAL A 23 42.46 2.26 -7.08
C VAL A 23 41.95 2.79 -8.42
N HIS A 24 42.82 3.22 -9.34
CA HIS A 24 42.43 3.59 -10.70
C HIS A 24 42.10 2.35 -11.56
N THR A 25 42.77 1.22 -11.33
CA THR A 25 42.47 -0.08 -11.97
C THR A 25 41.17 -0.72 -11.45
N SER A 26 40.58 -0.18 -10.36
CA SER A 26 39.42 -0.74 -9.65
C SER A 26 38.05 -0.23 -10.13
N GLU A 27 37.99 0.74 -11.05
CA GLU A 27 36.68 1.24 -11.54
C GLU A 27 35.91 0.18 -12.34
N GLU A 28 36.61 -0.66 -13.12
CA GLU A 28 35.99 -1.76 -13.88
C GLU A 28 35.47 -2.88 -12.97
N GLU A 29 36.20 -3.27 -11.92
CA GLU A 29 35.73 -4.26 -10.94
C GLU A 29 34.55 -3.74 -10.12
N LYS A 30 34.57 -2.44 -9.73
CA LYS A 30 33.42 -1.80 -9.07
C LYS A 30 32.22 -1.69 -9.98
N LEU A 31 32.43 -1.43 -11.27
CA LEU A 31 31.37 -1.41 -12.27
C LEU A 31 30.79 -2.81 -12.45
N ALA A 32 31.63 -3.84 -12.60
CA ALA A 32 31.20 -5.23 -12.73
C ALA A 32 30.46 -5.74 -11.47
N ALA A 33 30.93 -5.37 -10.27
CA ALA A 33 30.23 -5.66 -9.02
C ALA A 33 28.88 -4.95 -8.94
N LYS A 34 28.78 -3.68 -9.35
CA LYS A 34 27.51 -2.95 -9.43
C LYS A 34 26.55 -3.56 -10.45
N THR A 35 27.05 -4.04 -11.59
CA THR A 35 26.22 -4.69 -12.61
C THR A 35 25.68 -6.02 -12.10
N LYS A 36 26.52 -6.85 -11.46
CA LYS A 36 26.08 -8.10 -10.82
C LYS A 36 25.09 -7.87 -9.68
N LEU A 37 25.29 -6.84 -8.87
CA LEU A 37 24.33 -6.46 -7.82
C LEU A 37 22.99 -6.05 -8.42
N LYS A 38 22.99 -5.25 -9.50
CA LYS A 38 21.76 -4.89 -10.21
C LYS A 38 21.06 -6.10 -10.85
N GLU A 39 21.82 -7.05 -11.38
CA GLU A 39 21.26 -8.31 -11.91
C GLU A 39 20.61 -9.13 -10.80
N LEU A 40 21.27 -9.29 -9.64
CA LEU A 40 20.68 -9.95 -8.48
C LEU A 40 19.44 -9.22 -7.97
N GLU A 41 19.48 -7.89 -7.87
CA GLU A 41 18.31 -7.08 -7.48
C GLU A 41 17.14 -7.28 -8.47
N ASN A 42 17.42 -7.29 -9.78
CA ASN A 42 16.41 -7.56 -10.79
C ASN A 42 15.84 -8.98 -10.67
N GLU A 43 16.68 -9.98 -10.41
CA GLU A 43 16.24 -11.36 -10.23
C GLU A 43 15.39 -11.53 -8.96
N ILE A 44 15.78 -10.90 -7.85
CA ILE A 44 15.01 -10.88 -6.60
C ILE A 44 13.65 -10.19 -6.82
N ASN A 45 13.65 -9.03 -7.47
CA ASN A 45 12.42 -8.31 -7.79
C ASN A 45 11.50 -9.13 -8.70
N SER A 46 12.05 -9.83 -9.70
CA SER A 46 11.30 -10.74 -10.57
C SER A 46 10.66 -11.88 -9.77
N LYS A 47 11.42 -12.54 -8.89
CA LYS A 47 10.90 -13.61 -8.03
C LYS A 47 9.81 -13.11 -7.08
N GLN A 48 9.97 -11.90 -6.55
CA GLN A 48 8.95 -11.28 -5.69
C GLN A 48 7.66 -10.96 -6.47
N MET A 49 7.78 -10.52 -7.73
CA MET A 49 6.63 -10.32 -8.62
C MET A 49 5.89 -11.64 -8.88
N ASP A 50 6.61 -12.74 -9.09
CA ASP A 50 6.01 -14.06 -9.32
C ASP A 50 5.25 -14.58 -8.09
N ILE A 51 5.82 -14.40 -6.89
CA ILE A 51 5.13 -14.71 -5.63
C ILE A 51 3.86 -13.88 -5.48
N ASN A 52 3.95 -12.56 -5.70
CA ASN A 52 2.80 -11.66 -5.62
C ASN A 52 1.70 -12.05 -6.63
N LEU A 53 2.08 -12.51 -7.82
CA LEU A 53 1.16 -12.94 -8.86
C LEU A 53 0.51 -14.29 -8.53
N ALA A 54 1.27 -15.23 -7.95
CA ALA A 54 0.76 -16.51 -7.47
C ALA A 54 -0.22 -16.32 -6.30
N ASP A 55 0.10 -15.44 -5.34
CA ASP A 55 -0.79 -15.09 -4.22
C ASP A 55 -2.04 -14.33 -4.69
N ALA A 56 -1.89 -13.43 -5.66
CA ALA A 56 -3.03 -12.77 -6.27
C ALA A 56 -3.95 -13.78 -6.95
N LYS A 57 -3.41 -14.77 -7.67
CA LYS A 57 -4.19 -15.84 -8.33
C LYS A 57 -4.82 -16.83 -7.34
N SER A 58 -4.10 -17.24 -6.29
CA SER A 58 -4.61 -18.16 -5.27
C SER A 58 -5.77 -17.54 -4.48
N THR A 59 -5.65 -16.24 -4.17
CA THR A 59 -6.71 -15.47 -3.51
C THR A 59 -7.81 -15.09 -4.50
N ALA A 60 -7.56 -14.97 -5.80
CA ALA A 60 -8.56 -14.56 -6.80
C ALA A 60 -9.69 -15.59 -6.99
N THR A 61 -9.35 -16.88 -7.01
CA THR A 61 -10.23 -17.94 -7.54
C THR A 61 -10.90 -18.84 -6.48
N GLY A 62 -10.44 -18.79 -5.23
CA GLY A 62 -11.03 -19.57 -4.13
C GLY A 62 -12.18 -18.84 -3.42
N ILE A 63 -13.16 -19.60 -2.91
CA ILE A 63 -14.29 -19.07 -2.11
C ILE A 63 -13.79 -18.21 -0.95
N GLY A 64 -12.71 -18.63 -0.27
CA GLY A 64 -12.11 -17.88 0.84
C GLY A 64 -11.58 -16.50 0.42
N GLY A 65 -10.92 -16.40 -0.73
CA GLY A 65 -10.36 -15.14 -1.22
C GLY A 65 -11.42 -14.19 -1.81
N ILE A 66 -12.49 -14.73 -2.39
CA ILE A 66 -13.68 -13.95 -2.79
C ILE A 66 -14.37 -13.39 -1.55
N MET A 67 -14.59 -14.20 -0.51
CA MET A 67 -15.23 -13.77 0.73
C MET A 67 -14.41 -12.68 1.44
N GLN A 68 -13.08 -12.81 1.49
CA GLN A 68 -12.17 -11.83 2.07
C GLN A 68 -12.12 -10.50 1.31
N ARG A 69 -12.40 -10.49 -0.01
CA ARG A 69 -12.54 -9.24 -0.77
C ARG A 69 -13.94 -8.66 -0.71
N ALA A 70 -14.96 -9.51 -0.64
CA ALA A 70 -16.37 -9.11 -0.74
C ALA A 70 -16.94 -8.49 0.54
N TRP A 71 -16.49 -8.92 1.73
CA TRP A 71 -17.09 -8.45 2.99
C TRP A 71 -16.97 -6.92 3.19
N ARG A 72 -15.86 -6.29 2.75
CA ARG A 72 -15.68 -4.84 2.88
C ARG A 72 -16.69 -4.04 2.03
N PRO A 73 -16.83 -4.30 0.71
CA PRO A 73 -17.93 -3.77 -0.08
C PRO A 73 -19.31 -4.09 0.48
N LEU A 74 -19.52 -5.32 0.98
CA LEU A 74 -20.83 -5.76 1.48
C LEU A 74 -21.31 -4.91 2.66
N ILE A 75 -20.43 -4.66 3.63
CA ILE A 75 -20.77 -3.81 4.77
C ILE A 75 -21.06 -2.39 4.29
N GLY A 76 -20.24 -1.82 3.40
CA GLY A 76 -20.49 -0.48 2.83
C GLY A 76 -21.84 -0.39 2.10
N MET A 77 -22.19 -1.39 1.30
CA MET A 77 -23.48 -1.47 0.60
C MET A 77 -24.64 -1.61 1.58
N SER A 78 -24.50 -2.39 2.65
CA SER A 78 -25.54 -2.52 3.67
C SER A 78 -25.82 -1.19 4.38
N CYS A 79 -24.78 -0.42 4.72
CA CYS A 79 -24.93 0.91 5.29
C CYS A 79 -25.58 1.90 4.30
N ALA A 80 -25.19 1.86 3.03
CA ALA A 80 -25.80 2.70 2.00
C ALA A 80 -27.29 2.37 1.80
N LEU A 81 -27.66 1.09 1.81
CA LEU A 81 -29.05 0.63 1.72
C LEU A 81 -29.86 1.05 2.96
N ALA A 82 -29.27 1.01 4.16
CA ALA A 82 -29.92 1.46 5.38
C ALA A 82 -30.23 2.97 5.34
N ILE A 83 -29.29 3.79 4.87
CA ILE A 83 -29.50 5.23 4.65
C ILE A 83 -30.56 5.48 3.58
N LEU A 84 -30.52 4.74 2.47
CA LEU A 84 -31.52 4.83 1.40
C LEU A 84 -32.93 4.53 1.92
N TRP A 85 -33.07 3.49 2.76
CA TRP A 85 -34.34 3.16 3.39
C TRP A 85 -34.87 4.31 4.25
N GLU A 86 -34.06 4.78 5.21
CA GLU A 86 -34.53 5.74 6.22
C GLU A 86 -34.84 7.12 5.60
N TYR A 87 -33.99 7.61 4.71
CA TYR A 87 -34.07 8.99 4.22
C TYR A 87 -34.82 9.14 2.91
N VAL A 88 -34.86 8.10 2.07
CA VAL A 88 -35.45 8.20 0.72
C VAL A 88 -36.72 7.37 0.65
N LEU A 89 -36.62 6.05 0.76
CA LEU A 89 -37.76 5.15 0.54
C LEU A 89 -38.90 5.39 1.52
N LYS A 90 -38.58 5.52 2.81
CA LYS A 90 -39.58 5.79 3.87
C LYS A 90 -40.37 7.06 3.59
N GLN A 91 -39.73 8.12 3.09
CA GLN A 91 -40.42 9.39 2.78
C GLN A 91 -41.38 9.24 1.60
N PHE A 92 -40.96 8.53 0.54
CA PHE A 92 -41.84 8.25 -0.58
C PHE A 92 -43.01 7.33 -0.19
N ILE A 93 -42.76 6.33 0.66
CA ILE A 93 -43.81 5.43 1.17
C ILE A 93 -44.83 6.24 1.99
N MET A 94 -44.36 7.09 2.92
CA MET A 94 -45.22 7.97 3.70
C MET A 94 -46.05 8.91 2.82
N PHE A 95 -45.44 9.49 1.78
CA PHE A 95 -46.14 10.34 0.82
C PHE A 95 -47.26 9.58 0.10
N ILE A 96 -47.00 8.36 -0.37
CA ILE A 96 -48.01 7.52 -1.04
C ILE A 96 -49.13 7.14 -0.08
N LEU A 97 -48.79 6.69 1.13
CA LEU A 97 -49.79 6.30 2.14
C LEU A 97 -50.70 7.48 2.52
N ALA A 98 -50.14 8.68 2.65
CA ALA A 98 -50.90 9.90 2.89
C ALA A 98 -51.76 10.29 1.69
N ALA A 99 -51.24 10.21 0.46
CA ALA A 99 -51.97 10.55 -0.76
C ALA A 99 -53.22 9.67 -0.98
N PHE A 100 -53.16 8.40 -0.58
CA PHE A 100 -54.28 7.46 -0.67
C PHE A 100 -55.09 7.31 0.62
N SER A 101 -54.78 8.08 1.67
CA SER A 101 -55.45 8.01 2.99
C SER A 101 -55.49 6.58 3.57
N ILE A 102 -54.43 5.81 3.38
CA ILE A 102 -54.33 4.43 3.85
C ILE A 102 -53.86 4.45 5.31
N GLU A 103 -54.67 3.89 6.21
CA GLU A 103 -54.23 3.69 7.60
C GLU A 103 -53.12 2.64 7.64
N HIS A 104 -52.03 2.96 8.35
CA HIS A 104 -50.88 2.07 8.47
C HIS A 104 -50.28 2.13 9.87
N ALA A 105 -49.68 1.02 10.28
CA ALA A 105 -48.83 0.95 11.47
C ALA A 105 -47.56 1.81 11.28
N PRO A 106 -46.89 2.25 12.36
CA PRO A 106 -45.64 2.99 12.25
C PRO A 106 -44.61 2.18 11.44
N LEU A 107 -44.03 2.81 10.42
CA LEU A 107 -43.01 2.18 9.58
C LEU A 107 -41.78 1.82 10.43
N PRO A 108 -41.10 0.70 10.13
CA PRO A 108 -39.86 0.32 10.80
C PRO A 108 -38.83 1.45 10.73
N GLN A 109 -38.29 1.80 11.89
CA GLN A 109 -37.26 2.83 12.02
C GLN A 109 -35.92 2.19 12.26
N LEU A 110 -34.89 2.64 11.54
CA LEU A 110 -33.53 2.20 11.79
C LEU A 110 -32.87 3.11 12.83
N ASP A 111 -32.15 2.50 13.77
CA ASP A 111 -31.44 3.26 14.80
C ASP A 111 -30.20 3.95 14.21
N MET A 112 -30.34 5.25 13.95
CA MET A 112 -29.27 6.10 13.43
C MET A 112 -28.12 6.27 14.43
N ALA A 113 -28.36 6.10 15.73
CA ALA A 113 -27.31 6.18 16.75
C ALA A 113 -26.33 5.01 16.64
N VAL A 114 -26.76 3.88 16.08
CA VAL A 114 -25.90 2.72 15.79
C VAL A 114 -25.33 2.78 14.37
N LEU A 115 -26.13 3.23 13.40
CA LEU A 115 -25.73 3.26 11.99
C LEU A 115 -24.62 4.28 11.70
N MET A 116 -24.71 5.50 12.25
CA MET A 116 -23.75 6.57 11.97
C MET A 116 -22.32 6.24 12.48
N PRO A 117 -22.12 5.68 13.69
CA PRO A 117 -20.81 5.20 14.11
C PRO A 117 -20.23 4.12 13.19
N LEU A 118 -21.05 3.18 12.70
CA LEU A 118 -20.61 2.13 11.78
C LEU A 118 -20.13 2.73 10.44
N VAL A 119 -20.86 3.68 9.89
CA VAL A 119 -20.48 4.40 8.66
C VAL A 119 -19.18 5.16 8.86
N MET A 120 -19.06 5.90 9.97
CA MET A 120 -17.86 6.69 10.29
C MET A 120 -16.63 5.80 10.52
N ALA A 121 -16.79 4.64 11.16
CA ALA A 121 -15.71 3.68 11.34
C ALA A 121 -15.18 3.14 9.99
N LEU A 122 -16.09 2.83 9.05
CA LEU A 122 -15.73 2.36 7.71
C LEU A 122 -15.05 3.45 6.88
N LEU A 123 -15.58 4.68 6.90
CA LEU A 123 -14.96 5.83 6.25
C LEU A 123 -13.59 6.17 6.85
N GLY A 124 -13.46 6.09 8.18
CA GLY A 124 -12.20 6.35 8.88
C GLY A 124 -11.08 5.38 8.45
N MET A 125 -11.38 4.09 8.39
CA MET A 125 -10.42 3.08 7.92
C MET A 125 -10.06 3.26 6.43
N ALA A 126 -11.02 3.63 5.59
CA ALA A 126 -10.76 3.92 4.17
C ALA A 126 -9.93 5.22 4.00
N GLY A 127 -10.18 6.21 4.86
CA GLY A 127 -9.45 7.47 4.91
C GLY A 127 -7.98 7.30 5.27
N ILE A 128 -7.67 6.48 6.30
CA ILE A 128 -6.28 6.20 6.71
C ILE A 128 -5.47 5.60 5.56
N ARG A 129 -6.02 4.60 4.85
CA ARG A 129 -5.33 4.00 3.68
C ARG A 129 -5.15 4.98 2.53
N SER A 130 -6.14 5.84 2.30
CA SER A 130 -6.06 6.87 1.26
C SER A 130 -5.01 7.93 1.62
N PHE A 131 -4.93 8.29 2.90
CA PHE A 131 -3.93 9.19 3.45
C PHE A 131 -2.51 8.61 3.35
N ASP A 132 -2.31 7.34 3.69
CA ASP A 132 -1.02 6.65 3.54
C ASP A 132 -0.54 6.64 2.08
N LYS A 133 -1.46 6.40 1.13
CA LYS A 133 -1.15 6.44 -0.31
C LYS A 133 -0.78 7.85 -0.78
N LEU A 134 -1.47 8.87 -0.28
CA LEU A 134 -1.16 10.28 -0.58
C LEU A 134 0.21 10.70 -0.05
N LYS A 135 0.62 10.18 1.11
CA LYS A 135 1.88 10.53 1.76
C LYS A 135 3.12 9.83 1.15
N LYS A 136 2.94 8.94 0.16
CA LYS A 136 4.02 8.18 -0.50
C LYS A 136 5.01 7.52 0.48
N THR A 137 4.56 7.12 1.66
CA THR A 137 5.39 6.34 2.62
C THR A 137 5.63 4.90 2.17
N ASN A 138 5.26 4.57 0.92
CA ASN A 138 5.65 3.36 0.21
C ASN A 138 6.51 3.71 -1.03
N SER A 139 7.48 4.61 -0.84
CA SER A 139 8.60 4.81 -1.77
C SER A 139 9.74 3.94 -1.28
N GLY A 140 9.62 2.64 -1.52
CA GLY A 140 10.70 1.67 -1.46
C GLY A 140 11.02 1.25 -2.89
#